data_AF-A0A517VI28-F1
#
_entry.id   AF-A0A517VI28-F1
#
_cell.length_a   1.000
_cell.length_b   1.000
_cell.length_c   1.000
_cell.angle_alpha   90.00
_cell.angle_beta   90.00
_cell.angle_gamma   90.00
#
_symmetry.space_group_name_H-M   'P 1'
#
loop_
_entity.id
_entity.type
_entity.pdbx_description
1 polymer ?
#
loop_
_entity_poly.entity_id
_entity_poly.type
_entity_poly.pdbx_seq_one_letter_code
_entity_poly.pdbx_strand_id
1 'polypeptide(L)'
;MSLAHRKLLKDFLSAFLICLIFYVGVYIVLSCLGGYYFNQSGKVRYSSIGLAFSDISTWNPKDCRFQYRFKNIRGEFVSRGNELGYLFAPLIMLDRRFFHPTEVLIESKNPEETDWFPL
;
A
#
# COMPACT_ATOMS: atom_id res chain seq x y z
N MET A 1 7.19 17.26 -37.12
CA MET A 1 7.65 15.98 -36.54
C MET A 1 7.89 14.98 -37.67
N SER A 2 9.13 14.50 -37.85
CA SER A 2 9.48 13.66 -39.02
C SER A 2 8.89 12.25 -38.93
N LEU A 3 8.81 11.57 -40.07
CA LEU A 3 8.25 10.22 -40.19
C LEU A 3 9.01 9.21 -39.30
N ALA A 4 10.32 9.39 -39.15
CA ALA A 4 11.17 8.62 -38.24
C ALA A 4 10.79 8.83 -36.75
N HIS A 5 10.52 10.09 -36.35
CA HIS A 5 10.10 10.39 -34.97
C HIS A 5 8.75 9.77 -34.63
N ARG A 6 7.81 9.73 -35.58
CA ARG A 6 6.49 9.11 -35.39
C ARG A 6 6.60 7.59 -35.22
N LYS A 7 7.46 6.94 -36.01
CA LYS A 7 7.71 5.50 -35.89
C LYS A 7 8.34 5.15 -34.53
N LEU A 8 9.39 5.86 -34.14
CA LEU A 8 10.05 5.66 -32.84
C LEU A 8 9.08 5.86 -31.66
N LEU A 9 8.25 6.91 -31.71
CA LEU A 9 7.25 7.14 -30.67
C LEU A 9 6.24 5.98 -30.61
N LYS A 10 5.76 5.50 -31.76
CA LYS A 10 4.83 4.36 -31.82
C LYS A 10 5.46 3.09 -31.24
N ASP A 11 6.70 2.79 -31.59
CA ASP A 11 7.41 1.61 -31.11
C ASP A 11 7.64 1.70 -29.59
N PHE A 12 8.04 2.86 -29.09
CA PHE A 12 8.17 3.12 -27.65
C PHE A 12 6.84 2.96 -26.91
N LEU A 13 5.76 3.58 -27.40
CA LEU A 13 4.43 3.47 -26.79
C LEU A 13 3.92 2.02 -26.79
N SER A 14 4.19 1.27 -27.86
CA SER A 14 3.82 -0.14 -27.95
C SER A 14 4.59 -0.96 -26.91
N ALA A 15 5.91 -0.77 -26.81
CA ALA A 15 6.73 -1.45 -25.81
C ALA A 15 6.29 -1.09 -24.38
N PHE A 16 6.05 0.19 -24.10
CA PHE A 16 5.55 0.65 -22.82
C PHE A 16 4.20 0.01 -22.46
N LEU A 17 3.26 -0.05 -23.41
CA LEU A 17 1.95 -0.66 -23.20
C LEU A 17 2.08 -2.16 -22.91
N ILE A 18 2.95 -2.87 -23.63
CA ILE A 18 3.24 -4.29 -23.38
C ILE A 18 3.79 -4.46 -21.96
N CYS A 19 4.80 -3.68 -21.57
CA CYS A 19 5.36 -3.72 -20.22
C CYS A 19 4.30 -3.43 -19.14
N LEU A 20 3.42 -2.46 -19.39
CA LEU A 20 2.33 -2.12 -18.47
C LEU A 20 1.33 -3.26 -18.32
N ILE A 21 0.95 -3.93 -19.41
CA ILE A 21 0.06 -5.11 -19.37
C ILE A 21 0.70 -6.21 -18.54
N PHE A 22 1.98 -6.51 -18.75
CA PHE A 22 2.69 -7.51 -17.95
C PHE A 22 2.78 -7.11 -16.47
N TYR A 23 3.12 -5.86 -16.18
CA TYR A 23 3.18 -5.34 -14.82
C TYR A 23 1.85 -5.48 -14.07
N VAL A 24 0.73 -5.08 -14.71
CA VAL A 24 -0.62 -5.25 -14.14
C VAL A 24 -1.02 -6.71 -14.05
N GLY A 25 -0.70 -7.53 -15.06
CA GLY A 25 -0.99 -8.97 -15.06
C GLY A 25 -0.31 -9.71 -13.90
N VAL A 26 0.98 -9.44 -13.66
CA VAL A 26 1.71 -9.98 -12.50
C VAL A 26 1.06 -9.55 -11.20
N TYR A 27 0.70 -8.27 -11.08
CA TYR A 27 -0.01 -7.77 -9.90
C TYR A 27 -1.32 -8.51 -9.65
N ILE A 28 -2.14 -8.74 -10.68
CA ILE A 28 -3.42 -9.45 -10.55
C ILE A 28 -3.19 -10.85 -9.99
N VAL A 29 -2.23 -11.61 -10.54
CA VAL A 29 -1.90 -12.95 -10.05
C VAL A 29 -1.47 -12.91 -8.58
N LEU A 30 -0.61 -11.95 -8.19
CA LEU A 30 -0.18 -11.80 -6.81
C LEU A 30 -1.33 -11.36 -5.88
N SER A 31 -2.24 -10.52 -6.36
CA SER A 31 -3.40 -10.06 -5.59
C SER A 31 -4.37 -11.22 -5.38
N CYS A 32 -4.66 -12.04 -6.38
CA CYS A 32 -5.49 -13.25 -6.22
C CYS A 32 -4.93 -14.25 -5.19
N LEU A 33 -3.61 -14.26 -5.00
CA LEU A 33 -2.92 -15.10 -4.00
C LEU A 33 -2.70 -14.37 -2.65
N GLY A 34 -3.18 -13.13 -2.55
CA GLY A 34 -3.05 -12.27 -1.39
C GLY A 34 -4.05 -12.59 -0.28
N GLY A 35 -4.01 -11.78 0.77
CA GLY A 35 -4.84 -11.96 1.94
C GLY A 35 -4.92 -10.70 2.81
N TYR A 36 -5.90 -10.68 3.71
CA TYR A 36 -5.96 -9.72 4.79
C TYR A 36 -5.02 -10.13 5.93
N TYR A 37 -4.27 -9.15 6.43
CA TYR A 37 -3.37 -9.33 7.56
C TYR A 37 -3.60 -8.24 8.59
N PHE A 38 -3.57 -8.63 9.86
CA PHE A 38 -3.52 -7.68 10.98
C PHE A 38 -2.27 -6.82 10.87
N ASN A 39 -2.47 -5.52 11.00
CA ASN A 39 -1.44 -4.53 10.83
C ASN A 39 -1.71 -3.35 11.76
N GLN A 40 -0.75 -2.43 11.81
CA GLN A 40 -0.76 -1.29 12.71
C GLN A 40 -0.87 -0.02 11.88
N SER A 41 -1.82 0.86 12.21
CA SER A 41 -1.89 2.21 11.67
C SER A 41 -0.87 3.13 12.35
N GLY A 42 -0.46 2.80 13.58
CA GLY A 42 0.39 3.63 14.44
C GLY A 42 -0.35 4.76 15.16
N LYS A 43 -1.66 4.90 14.94
CA LYS A 43 -2.53 5.85 15.66
C LYS A 43 -2.87 5.35 17.06
N VAL A 44 -2.99 4.04 17.23
CA VAL A 44 -3.25 3.41 18.52
C VAL A 44 -1.97 2.82 19.08
N ARG A 45 -1.61 3.15 20.33
CA ARG A 45 -0.39 2.69 20.99
C ARG A 45 -0.63 2.27 22.44
N TYR A 46 0.12 1.30 22.92
CA TYR A 46 0.12 0.94 24.34
C TYR A 46 0.80 2.03 25.17
N SER A 47 0.08 2.57 26.16
CA SER A 47 0.52 3.65 27.05
C SER A 47 1.81 3.35 27.81
N SER A 48 2.02 2.08 28.18
CA SER A 48 3.16 1.63 29.00
C SER A 48 4.47 1.43 28.22
N ILE A 49 4.40 1.16 26.91
CA ILE A 49 5.59 0.74 26.12
C ILE A 49 5.74 1.50 24.80
N GLY A 50 4.77 2.33 24.40
CA GLY A 50 4.88 3.09 23.15
C GLY A 50 4.66 2.28 21.86
N LEU A 51 4.44 0.96 21.97
CA LEU A 51 4.29 0.06 20.82
C LEU A 51 2.94 0.28 20.12
N ALA A 52 2.94 0.24 18.80
CA ALA A 52 1.73 0.35 18.00
C ALA A 52 0.85 -0.90 18.15
N PHE A 53 -0.43 -0.67 18.39
CA PHE A 53 -1.44 -1.72 18.47
C PHE A 53 -1.80 -2.21 17.05
N SER A 54 -2.12 -3.50 16.90
CA SER A 54 -2.65 -4.05 15.65
C SER A 54 -4.12 -3.68 15.48
N ASP A 55 -4.37 -2.45 15.04
CA ASP A 55 -5.66 -1.77 15.03
C ASP A 55 -6.35 -1.77 13.65
N ILE A 56 -5.70 -2.30 12.62
CA ILE A 56 -6.24 -2.36 11.26
C ILE A 56 -6.02 -3.75 10.63
N SER A 57 -6.86 -4.08 9.64
CA SER A 57 -6.65 -5.21 8.74
C SER A 57 -6.39 -4.67 7.33
N THR A 58 -5.26 -5.06 6.74
CA THR A 58 -4.85 -4.58 5.41
C THR A 58 -4.68 -5.73 4.44
N TRP A 59 -5.31 -5.62 3.27
CA TRP A 59 -5.09 -6.55 2.16
C TRP A 59 -3.68 -6.39 1.60
N ASN A 60 -2.92 -7.46 1.47
CA ASN A 60 -1.61 -7.45 0.81
C ASN A 60 -1.61 -8.53 -0.28
N PRO A 61 -1.22 -8.19 -1.53
CA PRO A 61 -0.87 -9.21 -2.50
C PRO A 61 0.25 -10.10 -1.95
N LYS A 62 0.34 -11.33 -2.46
CA LYS A 62 1.35 -12.28 -2.00
C LYS A 62 2.75 -11.66 -2.02
N ASP A 63 3.42 -11.72 -0.87
CA ASP A 63 4.77 -11.18 -0.62
C ASP A 63 4.93 -9.66 -0.86
N CYS A 64 3.85 -8.92 -1.11
CA CYS A 64 3.88 -7.48 -1.38
C CYS A 64 3.38 -6.69 -0.17
N ARG A 65 4.30 -6.28 0.71
CA ARG A 65 3.95 -5.50 1.90
C ARG A 65 4.12 -4.03 1.61
N PHE A 66 3.02 -3.29 1.66
CA PHE A 66 3.05 -1.83 1.50
C PHE A 66 1.99 -1.17 2.38
N GLN A 67 2.34 -0.05 3.00
CA GLN A 67 1.42 0.80 3.74
C GLN A 67 1.85 2.25 3.53
N TYR A 68 1.01 3.02 2.83
CA TYR A 68 1.30 4.41 2.49
C TYR A 68 1.21 5.37 3.69
N ARG A 69 0.41 5.02 4.72
CA ARG A 69 0.21 5.82 5.93
C ARG A 69 0.34 4.98 7.19
N PHE A 70 1.53 5.04 7.78
CA PHE A 70 1.82 4.59 9.14
C PHE A 70 2.25 5.78 9.98
N LYS A 71 1.63 6.01 11.14
CA LYS A 71 2.03 7.09 12.06
C LYS A 71 3.19 6.61 12.92
N ASN A 72 4.38 7.16 12.71
CA ASN A 72 5.60 6.78 13.42
C ASN A 72 5.59 7.28 14.90
N ILE A 73 6.64 6.98 15.67
CA ILE A 73 6.75 7.41 17.08
C ILE A 73 6.88 8.93 17.25
N ARG A 74 7.24 9.67 16.20
CA ARG A 74 7.33 11.13 16.18
C ARG A 74 6.00 11.78 15.81
N GLY A 75 4.95 10.98 15.57
CA GLY A 75 3.63 11.45 15.14
C GLY A 75 3.51 11.72 13.64
N GLU A 76 4.56 11.46 12.85
CA GLU A 76 4.59 11.74 11.42
C GLU A 76 4.04 10.55 10.62
N PHE A 77 3.34 10.82 9.52
CA PHE A 77 2.95 9.78 8.58
C PHE A 77 4.10 9.43 7.64
N VAL A 78 4.47 8.16 7.64
CA VAL A 78 5.48 7.60 6.75
C VAL A 78 4.90 6.45 5.95
N SER A 79 5.52 6.15 4.80
CA SER A 79 5.30 4.89 4.11
C SER A 79 6.21 3.81 4.67
N ARG A 80 5.76 2.56 4.63
CA ARG A 80 6.59 1.39 4.96
C ARG A 80 6.22 0.21 4.07
N GLY A 81 7.18 -0.65 3.78
CA GLY A 81 6.98 -1.81 2.93
C GLY A 81 8.26 -2.54 2.60
N ASN A 82 8.16 -3.59 1.79
CA ASN A 82 9.30 -4.24 1.14
C ASN A 82 9.41 -3.81 -0.33
N GLU A 83 10.45 -4.27 -1.01
CA GLU A 83 10.78 -3.90 -2.39
C GLU A 83 9.63 -4.19 -3.35
N LEU A 84 9.02 -5.38 -3.25
CA LEU A 84 7.86 -5.75 -4.08
C LEU A 84 6.63 -4.89 -3.76
N GLY A 85 6.39 -4.60 -2.48
CA GLY A 85 5.30 -3.71 -2.08
C GLY A 85 5.48 -2.29 -2.61
N TYR A 86 6.70 -1.76 -2.63
CA TYR A 86 7.00 -0.47 -3.25
C TYR A 86 6.90 -0.50 -4.78
N LEU A 87 7.37 -1.58 -5.41
CA LEU A 87 7.23 -1.78 -6.86
C LEU A 87 5.77 -1.73 -7.29
N PHE A 88 4.88 -2.40 -6.56
CA PHE A 88 3.46 -2.46 -6.84
C PHE A 88 2.61 -1.42 -6.09
N ALA A 89 3.23 -0.46 -5.39
CA ALA A 89 2.53 0.48 -4.52
C ALA A 89 1.36 1.21 -5.19
N PRO A 90 1.46 1.73 -6.44
CA PRO A 90 0.34 2.38 -7.10
C PRO A 90 -0.87 1.46 -7.28
N LEU A 91 -0.64 0.19 -7.64
CA LEU A 91 -1.71 -0.78 -7.84
C LEU A 91 -2.31 -1.21 -6.51
N ILE A 92 -1.49 -1.43 -5.46
CA ILE A 92 -1.96 -1.72 -4.10
C ILE A 92 -2.85 -0.60 -3.57
N MET A 93 -2.48 0.66 -3.80
CA MET A 93 -3.27 1.82 -3.35
C MET A 93 -4.62 1.88 -4.05
N LEU A 94 -4.68 1.60 -5.36
CA LEU A 94 -5.93 1.57 -6.11
C LEU A 94 -6.80 0.38 -5.67
N ASP A 95 -6.20 -0.79 -5.55
CA ASP A 95 -6.89 -2.01 -5.14
C ASP A 95 -7.54 -1.85 -3.75
N ARG A 96 -6.79 -1.32 -2.79
CA ARG A 96 -7.31 -1.00 -1.46
C ARG A 96 -8.30 0.15 -1.41
N ARG A 97 -8.42 0.93 -2.47
CA ARG A 97 -9.44 1.98 -2.54
C ARG A 97 -10.77 1.44 -3.04
N PHE A 98 -10.75 0.43 -3.90
CA PHE A 98 -11.94 0.02 -4.68
C PHE A 98 -12.41 -1.42 -4.44
N PHE A 99 -11.51 -2.36 -4.16
CA PHE A 99 -11.86 -3.79 -4.07
C PHE A 99 -11.56 -4.38 -2.68
N HIS A 100 -10.40 -4.04 -2.10
CA HIS A 100 -9.96 -4.62 -0.83
C HIS A 100 -9.68 -3.53 0.23
N PRO A 101 -10.74 -2.80 0.68
CA PRO A 101 -10.60 -1.69 1.60
C PRO A 101 -9.87 -2.08 2.89
N THR A 102 -9.03 -1.16 3.39
CA THR A 102 -8.44 -1.35 4.73
C THR A 102 -9.55 -1.29 5.77
N GLU A 103 -9.60 -2.30 6.63
CA GLU A 103 -10.59 -2.38 7.70
C GLU A 103 -9.98 -1.79 8.97
N VAL A 104 -10.74 -0.93 9.65
CA VAL A 104 -10.37 -0.41 10.96
C VAL A 104 -10.99 -1.32 12.01
N LEU A 105 -10.14 -1.97 12.80
CA LEU A 105 -10.54 -2.91 13.84
C LEU A 105 -10.68 -2.22 15.20
N ILE A 106 -9.83 -1.23 15.45
CA ILE A 106 -9.89 -0.36 16.62
C ILE A 106 -9.79 1.08 16.15
N GLU A 107 -10.84 1.84 16.44
CA GLU A 107 -10.91 3.24 16.05
C GLU A 107 -10.18 4.13 17.07
N SER A 108 -9.40 5.08 16.56
CA SER A 108 -8.83 6.15 17.37
C SER A 108 -9.90 7.22 17.57
N LYS A 109 -10.08 7.64 18.83
CA LYS A 109 -11.02 8.69 19.26
C LYS A 109 -10.71 10.03 18.59
N ASN A 110 -9.43 10.33 18.35
CA ASN A 110 -9.02 11.52 17.63
C ASN A 110 -8.01 11.17 16.52
N PRO A 111 -8.42 11.19 15.23
CA PRO A 111 -7.60 10.71 14.12
C PRO A 111 -6.32 11.51 13.87
N GLU A 112 -6.20 12.71 14.45
CA GLU A 112 -5.00 13.55 14.40
C GLU A 112 -4.03 13.27 15.56
N GLU A 113 -4.53 12.76 16.67
CA GLU A 113 -3.75 12.44 17.87
C GLU A 113 -3.41 10.95 17.90
N THR A 114 -2.64 10.56 18.92
CA THR A 114 -2.29 9.17 19.16
C THR A 114 -3.08 8.71 20.37
N ASP A 115 -3.87 7.66 20.17
CA ASP A 115 -4.69 7.05 21.20
C ASP A 115 -3.84 6.10 22.04
N TRP A 116 -3.81 6.37 23.34
CA TRP A 116 -3.05 5.60 24.31
C TRP A 116 -3.96 4.59 25.01
N PHE A 117 -3.81 3.31 24.68
CA PHE A 117 -4.55 2.24 25.34
C PHE A 117 -3.87 1.85 26.65
N PRO A 118 -4.62 1.74 27.76
CA PRO A 118 -4.13 1.11 28.98
C PRO A 118 -3.87 -0.38 28.71
N LEU A 119 -2.78 -0.91 29.27
CA LEU A 119 -2.56 -2.37 29.31
C LEU A 119 -3.53 -3.02 30.29
#